data_AF-A0A7C5RD87-F1
#
_entry.id   AF-A0A7C5RD87-F1
#
_cell.length_a   1.000
_cell.length_b   1.000
_cell.length_c   1.000
_cell.angle_alpha   90.00
_cell.angle_beta   90.00
_cell.angle_gamma   90.00
#
_symmetry.space_group_name_H-M   'P 1'
#
loop_
_entity.id
_entity.type
_entity.pdbx_description
1 polymer ?
#
loop_
_entity_poly.entity_id
_entity_poly.type
_entity_poly.pdbx_seq_one_letter_code
_entity_poly.pdbx_strand_id
1 'polypeptide(L)'
;MTYKTLSKRDVFRLKKITEARKEYKGNPVISFLLGLLEYGIIFPVMTMLWFSILSVLLFLLSKSLPSVALITISVAIVGSIRIISYINEEIATDVAKLLPLAVLGTFLIDPDFFSIDLLYLRINEISDFLPIIMNYLAVPVLIEWILRIGVVIKEIISSPVEK
;
A
#
# COMPACT_ATOMS: atom_id res chain seq x y z
N MET A 1 -7.85 -9.97 10.79
CA MET A 1 -8.17 -8.52 10.73
C MET A 1 -7.16 -7.71 9.89
N THR A 2 -6.26 -8.36 9.14
CA THR A 2 -5.03 -7.73 8.60
C THR A 2 -5.07 -7.36 7.11
N TYR A 3 -5.59 -8.22 6.22
CA TYR A 3 -5.54 -7.95 4.76
C TYR A 3 -6.55 -6.88 4.29
N LYS A 4 -7.72 -6.76 4.95
CA LYS A 4 -8.79 -5.81 4.59
C LYS A 4 -8.35 -4.35 4.69
N THR A 5 -7.32 -4.05 5.48
CA THR A 5 -6.82 -2.68 5.69
C THR A 5 -5.92 -2.23 4.55
N LEU A 6 -5.27 -3.17 3.85
CA LEU A 6 -4.47 -2.89 2.66
C LEU A 6 -5.34 -2.67 1.42
N SER A 7 -6.47 -3.39 1.32
CA SER A 7 -7.33 -3.31 0.15
C SER A 7 -8.30 -2.14 0.18
N LYS A 8 -8.62 -1.62 1.36
CA LYS A 8 -9.49 -0.45 1.52
C LYS A 8 -8.91 0.78 0.85
N ARG A 9 -9.70 1.38 -0.07
CA ARG A 9 -9.42 2.70 -0.64
C ARG A 9 -9.77 3.83 0.33
N ASP A 10 -10.83 3.63 1.11
CA ASP A 10 -11.34 4.57 2.12
C ASP A 10 -11.84 3.78 3.35
N VAL A 11 -11.22 3.99 4.51
CA VAL A 11 -11.71 3.37 5.77
C VAL A 11 -13.00 4.06 6.24
N PHE A 12 -13.21 5.31 5.85
CA PHE A 12 -14.40 6.10 6.09
C PHE A 12 -14.91 6.63 4.76
N ARG A 13 -16.13 6.22 4.37
CA ARG A 13 -16.80 6.71 3.15
C ARG A 13 -16.68 8.24 3.08
N LEU A 14 -16.39 8.73 1.87
CA LEU A 14 -16.41 10.11 1.34
C LEU A 14 -17.54 11.05 1.78
N LYS A 15 -18.45 10.61 2.66
CA LYS A 15 -19.52 11.38 3.31
C LYS A 15 -18.99 12.70 3.90
N LYS A 16 -17.75 12.70 4.42
CA LYS A 16 -17.08 13.90 4.95
C LYS A 16 -16.73 14.96 3.91
N ILE A 17 -16.46 14.64 2.65
CA ILE A 17 -16.14 15.67 1.63
C ILE A 17 -17.41 16.43 1.24
N THR A 18 -18.52 15.71 1.06
CA THR A 18 -19.83 16.31 0.79
C THR A 18 -20.34 17.14 1.98
N GLU A 19 -20.11 16.67 3.21
CA GLU A 19 -20.42 17.41 4.44
C GLU A 19 -19.50 18.63 4.63
N ALA A 20 -18.19 18.50 4.38
CA ALA A 20 -17.23 19.61 4.44
C ALA A 20 -17.52 20.69 3.37
N ARG A 21 -17.97 20.31 2.17
CA ARG A 21 -18.40 21.27 1.14
C ARG A 21 -19.63 22.07 1.59
N LYS A 22 -20.53 21.43 2.35
CA LYS A 22 -21.71 22.06 2.97
C LYS A 22 -21.33 22.98 4.15
N GLU A 23 -20.32 22.60 4.92
CA GLU A 23 -19.87 23.33 6.12
C GLU A 23 -18.97 24.54 5.78
N TYR A 24 -18.13 24.44 4.73
CA TYR A 24 -17.15 25.48 4.33
C TYR A 24 -17.58 26.37 3.15
N LYS A 25 -18.89 26.63 2.98
CA LYS A 25 -19.44 27.62 2.03
C LYS A 25 -18.83 27.56 0.61
N GLY A 26 -18.65 26.36 0.05
CA GLY A 26 -18.37 26.20 -1.38
C GLY A 26 -16.99 26.66 -1.90
N ASN A 27 -15.99 26.96 -1.05
CA ASN A 27 -14.65 27.26 -1.57
C ASN A 27 -13.92 25.95 -1.96
N PRO A 28 -13.68 25.70 -3.26
CA PRO A 28 -13.11 24.43 -3.75
C PRO A 28 -11.70 24.16 -3.21
N VAL A 29 -10.94 25.21 -2.89
CA VAL A 29 -9.55 25.09 -2.41
C VAL A 29 -9.48 24.53 -0.99
N ILE A 30 -10.39 24.97 -0.11
CA ILE A 30 -10.42 24.52 1.30
C ILE A 30 -10.89 23.08 1.39
N SER A 31 -11.90 22.71 0.60
CA SER A 31 -12.39 21.32 0.52
C SER A 31 -11.32 20.38 -0.05
N PHE A 32 -10.56 20.82 -1.06
CA PHE A 32 -9.40 20.11 -1.58
C PHE A 32 -8.34 19.87 -0.49
N LEU A 33 -7.92 20.93 0.21
CA LEU A 33 -6.89 20.84 1.26
C LEU A 33 -7.30 19.92 2.41
N LEU A 34 -8.56 19.98 2.88
CA LEU A 34 -9.04 19.12 3.96
C LEU A 34 -9.05 17.64 3.55
N GLY A 35 -9.53 17.32 2.34
CA GLY A 35 -9.51 15.94 1.83
C GLY A 35 -8.09 15.39 1.62
N LEU A 36 -7.17 16.26 1.20
CA LEU A 36 -5.76 15.90 1.03
C LEU A 36 -5.06 15.67 2.38
N LEU A 37 -5.41 16.43 3.42
CA LEU A 37 -4.72 16.39 4.71
C LEU A 37 -5.20 15.24 5.59
N GLU A 38 -6.52 14.93 5.59
CA GLU A 38 -7.07 13.81 6.36
C GLU A 38 -6.61 12.45 5.80
N TYR A 39 -6.57 12.29 4.47
CA TYR A 39 -6.31 10.99 3.85
C TYR A 39 -4.99 10.89 3.09
N GLY A 40 -4.34 12.02 2.76
CA GLY A 40 -3.04 12.03 2.08
C GLY A 40 -1.88 11.63 2.96
N ILE A 41 -2.04 11.54 4.29
CA ILE A 41 -0.97 11.07 5.19
C ILE A 41 -1.22 9.62 5.62
N ILE A 42 -2.45 9.29 6.02
CA ILE A 42 -2.79 7.98 6.58
C ILE A 42 -2.51 6.85 5.58
N PHE A 43 -2.93 7.03 4.32
CA PHE A 43 -2.79 5.97 3.32
C PHE A 43 -1.35 5.75 2.86
N PRO A 44 -0.54 6.78 2.56
CA PRO A 44 0.89 6.56 2.27
C PRO A 44 1.62 5.88 3.42
N VAL A 45 1.38 6.29 4.67
CA VAL A 45 1.98 5.63 5.84
C VAL A 45 1.57 4.16 5.93
N MET A 46 0.30 3.86 5.68
CA MET A 46 -0.18 2.47 5.62
C MET A 46 0.52 1.69 4.50
N THR A 47 0.68 2.28 3.30
CA THR A 47 1.37 1.65 2.18
C THR A 47 2.85 1.41 2.48
N MET A 48 3.53 2.35 3.12
CA MET A 48 4.90 2.21 3.60
C MET A 48 5.04 1.05 4.57
N LEU A 49 4.15 0.96 5.56
CA LEU A 49 4.15 -0.12 6.55
C LEU A 49 4.06 -1.49 5.86
N TRP A 50 3.08 -1.67 4.98
CA TRP A 50 2.86 -2.95 4.30
C TRP A 50 3.95 -3.31 3.30
N PHE A 51 4.49 -2.33 2.59
CA PHE A 51 5.67 -2.52 1.74
C PHE A 51 6.88 -2.99 2.56
N SER A 52 7.14 -2.38 3.72
CA SER A 52 8.23 -2.79 4.61
C SER A 52 8.02 -4.20 5.15
N ILE A 53 6.81 -4.52 5.63
CA ILE A 53 6.47 -5.87 6.11
C ILE A 53 6.70 -6.90 5.00
N LEU A 54 6.19 -6.64 3.79
CA LEU A 54 6.36 -7.57 2.67
C LEU A 54 7.83 -7.71 2.27
N SER A 55 8.58 -6.61 2.21
CA SER A 55 10.00 -6.65 1.85
C SER A 55 10.83 -7.44 2.84
N VAL A 56 10.61 -7.23 4.14
CA VAL A 56 11.26 -8.01 5.19
C VAL A 56 10.87 -9.48 5.09
N LEU A 57 9.59 -9.78 4.89
CA LEU A 57 9.12 -11.15 4.70
C LEU A 57 9.84 -11.80 3.50
N LEU A 58 9.80 -11.19 2.32
CA LEU A 58 10.49 -11.73 1.15
C LEU A 58 12.00 -11.89 1.36
N PHE A 59 12.64 -10.98 2.10
CA PHE A 59 14.06 -11.10 2.44
C PHE A 59 14.37 -12.28 3.35
N LEU A 60 13.59 -12.46 4.41
CA LEU A 60 13.76 -13.58 5.35
C LEU A 60 13.52 -14.94 4.69
N LEU A 61 12.59 -15.02 3.72
CA LEU A 61 12.24 -16.26 3.04
C LEU A 61 13.04 -16.51 1.74
N SER A 62 13.82 -15.53 1.29
CA SER A 62 14.62 -15.65 0.07
C SER A 62 15.88 -16.49 0.29
N LYS A 63 16.05 -17.53 -0.54
CA LYS A 63 17.27 -18.35 -0.55
C LYS A 63 18.41 -17.70 -1.36
N SER A 64 18.13 -17.12 -2.52
CA SER A 64 19.18 -16.69 -3.46
C SER A 64 18.91 -15.40 -4.23
N LEU A 65 17.76 -14.75 -4.03
CA LEU A 65 17.43 -13.53 -4.78
C LEU A 65 18.21 -12.33 -4.22
N PRO A 66 18.79 -11.48 -5.09
CA PRO A 66 19.41 -10.23 -4.67
C PRO A 66 18.41 -9.30 -3.98
N SER A 67 18.87 -8.52 -3.00
CA SER A 67 18.06 -7.57 -2.22
C SER A 67 17.24 -6.60 -3.07
N VAL A 68 17.82 -6.11 -4.18
CA VAL A 68 17.14 -5.21 -5.12
C VAL A 68 15.97 -5.88 -5.83
N ALA A 69 16.11 -7.16 -6.18
CA ALA A 69 15.03 -7.91 -6.83
C ALA A 69 13.85 -8.12 -5.86
N LEU A 70 14.14 -8.45 -4.60
CA LEU A 70 13.13 -8.63 -3.55
C LEU A 70 12.33 -7.34 -3.32
N ILE A 71 13.01 -6.20 -3.24
CA ILE A 71 12.37 -4.89 -3.10
C ILE A 71 11.53 -4.55 -4.32
N THR A 72 12.04 -4.84 -5.52
CA THR A 72 11.30 -4.60 -6.77
C THR A 72 10.00 -5.42 -6.80
N ILE A 73 10.06 -6.68 -6.38
CA ILE A 73 8.87 -7.53 -6.25
C ILE A 73 7.90 -6.95 -5.21
N SER A 74 8.38 -6.50 -4.05
CA SER A 74 7.55 -5.85 -3.04
C SER A 74 6.85 -4.60 -3.57
N VAL A 75 7.57 -3.73 -4.28
CA VAL A 75 7.01 -2.53 -4.91
C VAL A 75 5.95 -2.92 -5.94
N ALA A 76 6.25 -3.90 -6.81
CA ALA A 76 5.33 -4.33 -7.84
C ALA A 76 4.02 -4.89 -7.24
N ILE A 77 4.12 -5.72 -6.20
CA ILE A 77 2.95 -6.31 -5.55
C ILE A 77 2.13 -5.23 -4.82
N VAL A 78 2.76 -4.45 -3.94
CA VAL A 78 2.05 -3.42 -3.17
C VAL A 78 1.49 -2.34 -4.09
N GLY A 79 2.28 -1.88 -5.07
CA GLY A 79 1.86 -0.92 -6.07
C GLY A 79 0.67 -1.41 -6.88
N SER A 80 0.68 -2.67 -7.33
CA SER A 80 -0.45 -3.25 -8.06
C SER A 80 -1.72 -3.31 -7.20
N ILE A 81 -1.60 -3.74 -5.94
CA ILE A 81 -2.75 -3.78 -5.00
C ILE A 81 -3.32 -2.37 -4.81
N ARG A 82 -2.46 -1.35 -4.66
CA ARG A 82 -2.90 0.05 -4.53
C ARG A 82 -3.56 0.56 -5.80
N ILE A 83 -2.98 0.34 -6.96
CA ILE A 83 -3.62 0.77 -8.23
C ILE A 83 -5.00 0.12 -8.37
N ILE A 84 -5.12 -1.18 -8.07
CA ILE A 84 -6.38 -1.91 -8.16
C ILE A 84 -7.39 -1.41 -7.12
N SER A 85 -6.99 -1.03 -5.90
CA SER A 85 -7.94 -0.57 -4.87
C SER A 85 -8.68 0.70 -5.26
N TYR A 86 -8.06 1.53 -6.11
CA TYR A 86 -8.68 2.72 -6.66
C TYR A 86 -9.69 2.43 -7.79
N ILE A 87 -9.59 1.25 -8.42
CA ILE A 87 -10.48 0.78 -9.48
C ILE A 87 -11.61 -0.08 -8.88
N ASN A 88 -11.24 -1.15 -8.17
CA ASN A 88 -12.15 -2.08 -7.52
C ASN A 88 -11.50 -2.66 -6.24
N GLU A 89 -12.07 -2.31 -5.10
CA GLU A 89 -11.60 -2.74 -3.78
C GLU A 89 -11.76 -4.25 -3.53
N GLU A 90 -12.77 -4.90 -4.11
CA GLU A 90 -12.98 -6.35 -3.98
C GLU A 90 -11.86 -7.11 -4.69
N ILE A 91 -11.51 -6.70 -5.92
CA ILE A 91 -10.38 -7.29 -6.67
C ILE A 91 -9.06 -7.04 -5.93
N ALA A 92 -8.83 -5.84 -5.43
CA ALA A 92 -7.63 -5.54 -4.65
C ALA A 92 -7.53 -6.42 -3.40
N THR A 93 -8.67 -6.69 -2.75
CA THR A 93 -8.75 -7.59 -1.60
C THR A 93 -8.39 -9.01 -1.99
N ASP A 94 -8.86 -9.50 -3.14
CA ASP A 94 -8.56 -10.84 -3.60
C ASP A 94 -7.09 -11.00 -4.00
N VAL A 95 -6.51 -10.01 -4.69
CA VAL A 95 -5.08 -9.98 -5.01
C VAL A 95 -4.23 -9.95 -3.73
N ALA A 96 -4.61 -9.15 -2.74
CA ALA A 96 -3.89 -9.08 -1.46
C ALA A 96 -3.90 -10.42 -0.69
N LYS A 97 -4.95 -11.24 -0.82
CA LYS A 97 -5.00 -12.59 -0.21
C LYS A 97 -4.01 -13.57 -0.85
N LEU A 98 -3.55 -13.32 -2.08
CA LEU A 98 -2.57 -14.17 -2.74
C LEU A 98 -1.21 -14.13 -2.06
N LEU A 99 -0.85 -13.03 -1.38
CA LEU A 99 0.41 -12.91 -0.66
C LEU A 99 0.61 -13.97 0.43
N PRO A 100 -0.24 -14.06 1.46
CA PRO A 100 -0.11 -15.12 2.47
C PRO A 100 -0.32 -16.51 1.87
N LEU A 101 -1.17 -16.64 0.84
CA LEU A 101 -1.40 -17.92 0.16
C LEU A 101 -0.14 -18.42 -0.58
N ALA A 102 0.61 -17.53 -1.23
CA ALA A 102 1.86 -17.87 -1.90
C ALA A 102 2.93 -18.31 -0.90
N VAL A 103 3.02 -17.65 0.25
CA VAL A 103 3.92 -18.06 1.35
C VAL A 103 3.52 -19.43 1.91
N LEU A 104 2.22 -19.68 2.09
CA LEU A 104 1.73 -21.00 2.50
C LEU A 104 1.99 -22.08 1.44
N GLY A 105 1.78 -21.76 0.16
CA GLY A 105 2.01 -22.69 -0.94
C GLY A 105 3.48 -23.08 -1.07
N THR A 106 4.38 -22.11 -0.94
CA THR A 106 5.83 -22.38 -0.94
C THR A 106 6.27 -23.23 0.25
N PHE A 107 5.73 -22.98 1.45
CA PHE A 107 5.96 -23.82 2.62
C PHE A 107 5.48 -25.28 2.44
N LEU A 108 4.33 -25.49 1.80
CA LEU A 108 3.80 -26.85 1.58
C LEU A 108 4.62 -27.65 0.54
N ILE A 109 5.27 -26.97 -0.40
CA ILE A 109 6.07 -27.59 -1.46
C ILE A 109 7.50 -27.88 -0.98
N ASP A 110 8.05 -27.00 -0.15
CA ASP A 110 9.41 -27.10 0.37
C ASP A 110 9.37 -27.04 1.91
N PRO A 111 9.39 -28.20 2.61
CA PRO A 111 9.38 -28.25 4.07
C PRO A 111 10.57 -27.54 4.72
N ASP A 112 11.70 -27.45 4.01
CA ASP A 112 12.93 -26.77 4.46
C ASP A 112 12.93 -25.27 4.11
N PHE A 113 11.80 -24.74 3.65
CA PHE A 113 11.62 -23.32 3.35
C PHE A 113 11.85 -22.44 4.58
N PHE A 114 11.43 -22.88 5.77
CA PHE A 114 11.73 -22.24 7.05
C PHE A 114 12.84 -22.97 7.80
N SER A 115 14.04 -23.04 7.22
CA SER A 115 15.24 -23.46 7.96
C SER A 115 15.58 -22.41 9.03
N ILE A 116 15.67 -22.85 10.28
CA ILE A 116 16.04 -21.99 11.42
C ILE A 116 17.43 -21.38 11.21
N ASP A 117 18.37 -22.14 10.63
CA ASP A 117 19.71 -21.66 10.31
C ASP A 117 19.70 -20.55 9.27
N LEU A 118 18.91 -20.71 8.20
CA LEU A 118 18.73 -19.66 7.19
C LEU A 118 18.07 -18.41 7.78
N LEU A 119 17.03 -18.58 8.61
CA LEU A 119 16.37 -17.46 9.28
C LEU A 119 17.33 -16.71 10.20
N TYR A 120 18.17 -17.43 10.96
CA TYR A 120 19.17 -16.82 11.84
C TYR A 120 20.19 -15.99 11.05
N LEU A 121 20.71 -16.54 9.94
CA LEU A 121 21.62 -15.82 9.04
C LEU A 121 20.95 -14.56 8.48
N ARG A 122 19.72 -14.66 7.97
CA ARG A 122 18.98 -13.53 7.41
C ARG A 122 18.64 -12.47 8.44
N ILE A 123 18.30 -12.85 9.67
CA ILE A 123 18.05 -11.89 10.75
C ILE A 123 19.31 -11.08 11.05
N ASN A 124 20.49 -11.68 11.01
CA ASN A 124 21.75 -10.96 11.21
C ASN A 124 22.08 -10.01 10.06
N GLU A 125 21.66 -10.34 8.83
CA GLU A 125 21.83 -9.49 7.63
C GLU A 125 20.76 -8.40 7.49
N ILE A 126 19.71 -8.40 8.34
CA ILE A 126 18.56 -7.51 8.18
C ILE A 126 18.93 -6.03 8.32
N SER A 127 19.95 -5.72 9.13
CA SER A 127 20.44 -4.35 9.31
C SER A 127 20.95 -3.75 8.01
N ASP A 128 21.54 -4.56 7.13
CA ASP A 128 22.08 -4.12 5.85
C ASP A 128 20.96 -3.98 4.80
N PHE A 129 19.86 -4.69 4.99
CA PHE A 129 18.68 -4.62 4.13
C PHE A 129 17.79 -3.40 4.42
N LEU A 130 17.71 -2.96 5.68
CA LEU A 130 16.87 -1.83 6.10
C LEU A 130 17.16 -0.51 5.34
N PRO A 131 18.41 -0.07 5.13
CA PRO A 131 18.71 1.12 4.33
C PRO A 131 18.17 1.03 2.90
N ILE A 132 18.18 -0.17 2.31
CA ILE A 132 17.68 -0.39 0.95
C ILE A 132 16.16 -0.23 0.94
N ILE A 133 15.44 -0.80 1.91
CA ILE A 133 13.99 -0.55 2.08
C ILE A 133 13.72 0.95 2.16
N MET A 134 14.48 1.68 2.98
CA MET A 134 14.29 3.11 3.19
C MET A 134 14.45 3.92 1.90
N ASN A 135 15.45 3.59 1.07
CA ASN A 135 15.64 4.23 -0.23
C ASN A 135 14.47 4.00 -1.20
N TYR A 136 13.80 2.85 -1.12
CA TYR A 136 12.71 2.50 -2.03
C TYR A 136 11.32 2.86 -1.51
N LEU A 137 11.18 3.30 -0.26
CA LEU A 137 9.90 3.72 0.33
C LEU A 137 9.22 4.86 -0.44
N ALA A 138 10.00 5.70 -1.12
CA ALA A 138 9.46 6.80 -1.92
C ALA A 138 8.54 6.29 -3.04
N VAL A 139 8.82 5.14 -3.65
CA VAL A 139 8.06 4.62 -4.79
C VAL A 139 6.58 4.33 -4.45
N PRO A 140 6.26 3.47 -3.46
CA PRO A 140 4.86 3.22 -3.09
C PRO A 140 4.14 4.47 -2.57
N VAL A 141 4.86 5.39 -1.92
CA VAL A 141 4.32 6.69 -1.49
C VAL A 141 3.91 7.53 -2.69
N LEU A 142 4.77 7.65 -3.69
CA LEU A 142 4.48 8.41 -4.92
C LEU A 142 3.27 7.82 -5.66
N ILE A 143 3.19 6.49 -5.77
CA ILE A 143 2.03 5.81 -6.36
C ILE A 143 0.74 6.21 -5.64
N GLU A 144 0.72 6.14 -4.31
CA GLU A 144 -0.45 6.50 -3.50
C GLU A 144 -0.87 7.96 -3.71
N TRP A 145 0.09 8.89 -3.71
CA TRP A 145 -0.18 10.30 -3.95
C TRP A 145 -0.72 10.56 -5.36
N ILE A 146 -0.14 9.95 -6.39
CA ILE A 146 -0.61 10.08 -7.78
C ILE A 146 -2.06 9.61 -7.89
N LEU A 147 -2.38 8.44 -7.33
CA LEU A 147 -3.74 7.88 -7.36
C LEU A 147 -4.73 8.79 -6.62
N ARG A 148 -4.34 9.31 -5.45
CA ARG A 148 -5.18 10.21 -4.64
C ARG A 148 -5.47 11.53 -5.36
N ILE A 149 -4.46 12.15 -5.95
CA ILE A 149 -4.64 13.38 -6.75
C ILE A 149 -5.62 13.10 -7.91
N GLY A 150 -5.48 11.96 -8.59
CA GLY A 150 -6.39 11.55 -9.67
C GLY A 150 -7.86 11.45 -9.24
N VAL A 151 -8.13 10.89 -8.05
CA VAL A 151 -9.50 10.82 -7.49
C VAL A 151 -10.04 12.21 -7.18
N VAL A 152 -9.27 13.05 -6.51
CA VAL A 152 -9.72 14.38 -6.13
C VAL A 152 -10.02 15.24 -7.36
N ILE A 153 -9.19 15.16 -8.41
CA ILE A 153 -9.45 15.84 -9.69
C ILE A 153 -10.76 15.34 -10.32
N LYS A 154 -10.97 14.02 -10.37
CA LYS A 154 -12.20 13.42 -10.92
C LYS A 154 -13.44 13.92 -10.16
N GLU A 155 -13.38 13.97 -8.84
CA GLU A 155 -14.47 14.45 -7.99
C GLU A 155 -14.80 15.92 -8.26
N ILE A 156 -13.78 16.78 -8.37
CA ILE A 156 -13.96 18.21 -8.69
C ILE A 156 -14.70 18.37 -10.03
N ILE A 157 -14.28 17.65 -11.08
CA ILE A 157 -14.89 17.72 -12.42
C ILE A 157 -16.32 17.17 -12.43
N SER A 158 -16.57 16.04 -11.75
CA SER A 158 -17.87 15.37 -11.76
C SER A 158 -18.93 16.04 -10.89
N SER A 159 -18.54 16.93 -9.97
CA SER A 159 -19.47 17.61 -9.09
C SER A 159 -20.27 18.66 -9.87
N PRO A 160 -21.61 18.54 -9.97
CA PRO A 160 -22.40 19.55 -10.65
C PRO A 160 -22.23 20.87 -9.90
N VAL A 161 -21.90 21.93 -10.63
CA VAL A 161 -22.01 23.30 -10.14
C VAL A 161 -23.51 23.54 -9.99
N GLU A 162 -24.06 23.32 -8.78
CA GLU A 162 -25.35 23.90 -8.42
C GLU A 162 -25.19 25.41 -8.59
N LYS A 163 -25.80 25.93 -9.66
CA LYS A 163 -25.99 27.36 -9.90
C LYS A 163 -27.13 27.87 -9.02
#